data_AF-A0A537FJX3-F1
#
_entry.id   AF-A0A537FJX3-F1
#
_cell.length_a   1.000
_cell.length_b   1.000
_cell.length_c   1.000
_cell.angle_alpha   90.00
_cell.angle_beta   90.00
_cell.angle_gamma   90.00
#
_symmetry.space_group_name_H-M   'P 1'
#
loop_
_entity.id
_entity.type
_entity.pdbx_description
1 polymer ?
#
loop_
_entity_poly.entity_id
_entity_poly.type
_entity_poly.pdbx_seq_one_letter_code
_entity_poly.pdbx_strand_id
1 'polypeptide(L)'
;MKNLRLIHVAVLLLALAASGPATAADGAAPPWWIWPIALFAVSFIIGIVAVLAGVGGGVLFVPIVGSFFPFHLDFVRGVGLLFALSGTLAAGPVLLRTGMANLRLVMPLALAGSIASMTGAVVGLSVATDLLQIALGATVIAIAFMIWAMKAADFGVVESDALGELLRLRGEFEDPAAGMRIDWRTRRTAAGLAAFAAIGFFGGVFGL
;
A
#
# COMPACT_ATOMS: atom_id res chain seq x y z
N MET A 1 -17.63 23.05 -9.45
CA MET A 1 -17.96 22.16 -10.59
C MET A 1 -17.00 22.28 -11.80
N LYS A 2 -16.38 23.44 -12.07
CA LYS A 2 -15.44 23.64 -13.19
C LYS A 2 -14.13 22.83 -13.05
N ASN A 3 -13.64 22.68 -11.82
CA ASN A 3 -12.35 22.04 -11.52
C ASN A 3 -12.40 20.52 -11.70
N LEU A 4 -13.57 19.91 -11.48
CA LEU A 4 -13.75 18.46 -11.63
C LEU A 4 -13.67 18.05 -13.11
N ARG A 5 -14.24 18.86 -14.01
CA ARG A 5 -14.12 18.63 -15.46
C ARG A 5 -12.69 18.81 -15.96
N LEU A 6 -11.93 19.74 -15.38
CA LEU A 6 -10.52 19.93 -15.72
C LEU A 6 -9.67 18.72 -15.33
N ILE A 7 -9.92 18.14 -14.14
CA ILE A 7 -9.23 16.93 -13.67
C ILE A 7 -9.57 15.73 -14.56
N HIS A 8 -10.85 15.56 -14.93
CA HIS A 8 -11.25 14.46 -15.82
C HIS A 8 -10.65 14.62 -17.22
N VAL A 9 -10.58 15.84 -17.75
CA VAL A 9 -9.93 16.11 -19.04
C VAL A 9 -8.42 15.89 -18.98
N ALA A 10 -7.76 16.26 -17.88
CA ALA A 10 -6.33 16.00 -17.69
C ALA A 10 -6.03 14.49 -17.57
N VAL A 11 -6.87 13.74 -16.85
CA VAL A 11 -6.77 12.28 -16.75
C VAL A 11 -7.06 11.60 -18.08
N LEU A 12 -8.04 12.10 -18.85
CA LEU A 12 -8.37 11.59 -20.17
C LEU A 12 -7.23 11.88 -21.17
N LEU A 13 -6.60 13.04 -21.10
CA LEU A 13 -5.44 13.40 -21.93
C LEU A 13 -4.19 12.59 -21.55
N LEU A 14 -3.99 12.28 -20.26
CA LEU A 14 -2.92 11.36 -19.82
C LEU A 14 -3.18 9.94 -20.33
N ALA A 15 -4.43 9.48 -20.31
CA ALA A 15 -4.83 8.18 -20.81
C ALA A 15 -4.74 8.09 -22.35
N LEU A 16 -4.99 9.18 -23.07
CA LEU A 16 -4.84 9.25 -24.53
C LEU A 16 -3.35 9.33 -24.95
N ALA A 17 -2.50 10.01 -24.17
CA ALA A 17 -1.06 10.00 -24.40
C ALA A 17 -0.42 8.62 -24.11
N ALA A 18 -1.03 7.82 -23.25
CA ALA A 18 -0.58 6.47 -22.90
C ALA A 18 -1.15 5.36 -23.82
N SER A 19 -2.12 5.67 -24.68
CA SER A 19 -2.68 4.75 -25.67
C SER A 19 -2.12 5.04 -27.06
N GLY A 20 -0.79 5.10 -27.16
CA GLY A 20 -0.13 4.86 -28.42
C GLY A 20 -0.06 3.35 -28.65
N PRO A 21 -0.56 2.79 -29.77
CA PRO A 21 -0.15 1.45 -30.15
C PRO A 21 1.38 1.45 -30.21
N ALA A 22 2.00 0.34 -29.81
CA ALA A 22 3.40 0.05 -30.12
C ALA A 22 3.54 -0.12 -31.65
N THR A 23 3.34 0.97 -32.40
CA THR A 23 3.89 1.10 -33.73
C THR A 23 5.38 1.24 -33.52
N ALA A 24 6.12 0.20 -33.92
CA ALA A 24 7.53 0.30 -34.23
C ALA A 24 7.70 1.49 -35.19
N ALA A 25 8.00 2.65 -34.61
CA ALA A 25 8.52 3.78 -35.33
C ALA A 25 10.03 3.65 -35.21
N ASP A 26 10.73 3.71 -36.35
CA ASP A 26 12.16 3.98 -36.48
C ASP A 26 12.51 5.37 -35.92
N GLY A 27 12.18 5.61 -34.65
CA GLY A 27 12.53 6.78 -33.87
C GLY A 27 13.66 6.43 -32.94
N ALA A 28 14.73 7.23 -32.94
CA ALA A 28 15.84 7.10 -32.01
C ALA A 28 15.34 6.79 -30.60
N ALA A 29 15.89 5.74 -29.97
CA ALA A 29 15.52 5.35 -28.62
C ALA A 29 15.50 6.59 -27.71
N PRO A 30 14.44 6.78 -26.89
CA PRO A 30 14.37 7.93 -26.01
C PRO A 30 15.65 8.01 -25.17
N PRO A 31 16.21 9.21 -24.99
CA PRO A 31 17.42 9.39 -24.20
C PRO A 31 17.30 8.71 -22.83
N TRP A 32 18.31 7.94 -22.43
CA TRP A 32 18.27 7.08 -21.23
C TRP A 32 17.95 7.85 -19.94
N TRP A 33 18.29 9.14 -19.86
CA TRP A 33 18.05 10.01 -18.72
C TRP A 33 16.57 10.39 -18.52
N ILE A 34 15.71 10.15 -19.51
CA ILE A 34 14.27 10.38 -19.39
C ILE A 34 13.68 9.44 -18.34
N TRP A 35 14.11 8.18 -18.29
CA TRP A 35 13.53 7.18 -17.39
C TRP A 35 13.77 7.50 -15.90
N PRO A 36 14.98 7.85 -15.43
CA PRO A 36 15.20 8.27 -14.05
C PRO A 36 14.42 9.54 -13.67
N ILE A 37 14.35 10.53 -14.57
CA ILE A 37 13.62 11.79 -14.31
C ILE A 37 12.12 11.52 -14.20
N ALA A 38 11.57 10.74 -15.12
CA ALA A 38 10.16 10.33 -15.09
C ALA A 38 9.86 9.50 -13.83
N LEU A 39 10.73 8.55 -13.48
CA LEU A 39 10.57 7.73 -12.29
C LEU A 39 10.61 8.59 -11.01
N PHE A 40 11.51 9.57 -10.93
CA PHE A 40 11.57 10.51 -9.82
C PHE A 40 10.28 11.33 -9.71
N ALA A 41 9.82 11.92 -10.82
CA ALA A 41 8.60 12.73 -10.84
C ALA A 41 7.35 11.91 -10.44
N VAL A 42 7.19 10.72 -11.00
CA VAL A 42 6.09 9.81 -10.67
C VAL A 42 6.16 9.37 -9.21
N SER A 43 7.32 8.93 -8.73
CA SER A 43 7.49 8.51 -7.33
C SER A 43 7.23 9.64 -6.35
N PHE A 44 7.62 10.87 -6.69
CA PHE A 44 7.37 12.06 -5.87
C PHE A 44 5.87 12.35 -5.76
N ILE A 45 5.14 12.32 -6.88
CA ILE A 45 3.67 12.49 -6.88
C ILE A 45 3.00 11.37 -6.09
N ILE A 46 3.42 10.12 -6.31
CA ILE A 46 2.89 8.97 -5.56
C ILE A 46 3.15 9.15 -4.06
N GLY A 47 4.32 9.64 -3.64
CA GLY A 47 4.62 9.89 -2.23
C GLY A 47 3.64 10.86 -1.57
N ILE A 48 3.27 11.92 -2.28
CA ILE A 48 2.26 12.89 -1.81
C ILE A 48 0.89 12.21 -1.71
N VAL A 49 0.46 11.52 -2.77
CA VAL A 49 -0.87 10.89 -2.83
C VAL A 49 -1.00 9.75 -1.81
N ALA A 50 0.04 8.95 -1.64
CA ALA A 50 0.07 7.82 -0.71
C ALA A 50 -0.12 8.27 0.75
N VAL A 51 0.57 9.36 1.15
CA VAL A 51 0.42 9.92 2.50
C VAL A 51 -0.98 10.47 2.72
N LEU A 52 -1.57 11.15 1.73
CA LEU A 52 -2.95 11.65 1.82
C LEU A 52 -3.98 10.52 1.86
N ALA A 53 -3.74 9.43 1.12
CA ALA A 53 -4.58 8.25 1.11
C ALA A 53 -4.42 7.38 2.37
N GLY A 54 -3.33 7.55 3.12
CA GLY A 54 -2.98 6.67 4.24
C GLY A 54 -2.64 5.24 3.80
N VAL A 55 -2.28 5.03 2.53
CA VAL A 55 -1.95 3.73 1.95
C VAL A 55 -0.44 3.67 1.71
N GLY A 56 0.20 2.54 2.05
CA GLY A 56 1.63 2.35 1.82
C GLY A 56 2.02 2.64 0.37
N GLY A 57 3.12 3.38 0.17
CA GLY A 57 3.51 3.88 -1.16
C GLY A 57 3.72 2.79 -2.22
N GLY A 58 4.10 1.57 -1.80
CA GLY A 58 4.29 0.40 -2.67
C GLY A 58 3.01 -0.01 -3.42
N VAL A 59 1.86 0.09 -2.75
CA VAL A 59 0.54 -0.27 -3.31
C VAL A 59 0.21 0.54 -4.56
N LEU A 60 0.64 1.81 -4.62
CA LEU A 60 0.47 2.67 -5.78
C LEU A 60 1.66 2.57 -6.75
N PHE A 61 2.87 2.45 -6.22
CA PHE A 61 4.10 2.43 -7.03
C PHE A 61 4.16 1.23 -7.98
N VAL A 62 3.96 0.01 -7.48
CA VAL A 62 4.15 -1.21 -8.28
C VAL A 62 3.23 -1.28 -9.49
N PRO A 63 1.90 -1.06 -9.41
CA PRO A 63 1.04 -1.13 -10.59
C PRO A 63 1.28 0.02 -11.57
N ILE A 64 1.60 1.23 -11.10
CA ILE A 64 1.87 2.37 -11.98
C ILE A 64 3.20 2.16 -12.72
N VAL A 65 4.29 1.91 -11.99
CA VAL A 65 5.61 1.77 -12.60
C VAL A 65 5.70 0.49 -13.42
N GLY A 66 5.11 -0.62 -12.94
CA GLY A 66 5.08 -1.89 -13.67
C GLY A 66 4.25 -1.85 -14.96
N SER A 67 3.30 -0.92 -15.10
CA SER A 67 2.46 -0.79 -16.31
C SER A 67 3.00 0.24 -17.31
N PHE A 68 3.56 1.35 -16.83
CA PHE A 68 3.96 2.48 -17.68
C PHE A 68 5.46 2.57 -17.99
N PHE A 69 6.31 1.85 -17.25
CA PHE A 69 7.75 1.88 -17.45
C PHE A 69 8.28 0.54 -17.97
N PRO A 70 9.33 0.54 -18.83
CA PRO A 70 9.92 -0.65 -19.41
C PRO A 70 10.91 -1.33 -18.43
N PHE A 71 10.54 -1.45 -17.16
CA PHE A 71 11.36 -2.09 -16.14
C PHE A 71 10.86 -3.51 -15.86
N HIS A 72 11.77 -4.42 -15.57
CA HIS A 72 11.41 -5.76 -15.11
C HIS A 72 10.60 -5.67 -13.81
N LEU A 73 9.54 -6.49 -13.70
CA LEU A 73 8.66 -6.48 -12.54
C LEU A 73 9.43 -6.73 -11.22
N ASP A 74 10.46 -7.56 -11.22
CA ASP A 74 11.26 -7.80 -10.00
C ASP A 74 11.99 -6.55 -9.50
N PHE A 75 12.47 -5.70 -10.41
CA PHE A 75 13.03 -4.40 -10.05
C PHE A 75 11.96 -3.49 -9.45
N VAL A 76 10.80 -3.41 -10.10
CA VAL A 76 9.68 -2.57 -9.64
C VAL A 76 9.18 -3.02 -8.26
N ARG A 77 9.08 -4.32 -8.02
CA ARG A 77 8.69 -4.91 -6.73
C ARG A 77 9.69 -4.60 -5.63
N GLY A 78 10.98 -4.77 -5.90
CA GLY A 78 12.05 -4.44 -4.95
C GLY A 78 12.04 -2.96 -4.56
N VAL A 79 11.90 -2.08 -5.54
CA VAL A 79 11.80 -0.62 -5.30
C VAL A 79 10.50 -0.28 -4.58
N GLY A 80 9.38 -0.94 -4.91
CA GLY A 80 8.09 -0.78 -4.24
C GLY A 80 8.15 -1.05 -2.74
N LEU A 81 8.81 -2.13 -2.33
CA LEU A 81 9.04 -2.45 -0.91
C LEU A 81 9.89 -1.39 -0.21
N LEU A 82 10.99 -0.95 -0.84
CA LEU A 82 11.84 0.10 -0.28
C LEU A 82 11.09 1.44 -0.16
N PHE A 83 10.25 1.75 -1.13
CA PHE A 83 9.43 2.94 -1.16
C PHE A 83 8.34 2.92 -0.06
N ALA A 84 7.65 1.79 0.10
CA ALA A 84 6.69 1.56 1.19
C ALA A 84 7.38 1.64 2.58
N LEU A 85 8.54 1.01 2.73
CA LEU A 85 9.33 1.05 3.96
C LEU A 85 9.77 2.49 4.30
N SER A 86 10.23 3.25 3.30
CA SER A 86 10.65 4.63 3.50
C SER A 86 9.50 5.52 3.99
N GLY A 87 8.31 5.37 3.40
CA GLY A 87 7.12 6.12 3.83
C GLY A 87 6.66 5.74 5.24
N THR A 88 6.65 4.44 5.57
CA THR A 88 6.24 3.97 6.90
C THR A 88 7.23 4.37 8.00
N LEU A 89 8.54 4.33 7.72
CA LEU A 89 9.57 4.82 8.65
C LEU A 89 9.49 6.33 8.88
N ALA A 90 9.12 7.11 7.87
CA ALA A 90 8.92 8.54 8.01
C ALA A 90 7.70 8.88 8.90
N ALA A 91 6.60 8.12 8.76
CA ALA A 91 5.38 8.35 9.54
C ALA A 91 5.42 7.79 10.98
N GLY A 92 6.18 6.71 11.21
CA GLY A 92 6.19 5.96 12.47
C GLY A 92 6.45 6.80 13.74
N PRO A 93 7.53 7.61 13.81
CA PRO A 93 7.85 8.39 15.00
C PRO A 93 6.78 9.42 15.37
N VAL A 94 6.16 10.05 14.36
CA VAL A 94 5.09 11.04 14.59
C VAL A 94 3.88 10.35 15.19
N LEU A 95 3.44 9.24 14.58
CA LEU A 95 2.26 8.50 15.02
C LEU A 95 2.41 7.95 16.45
N LEU A 96 3.60 7.47 16.79
CA LEU A 96 3.94 7.01 18.15
C LEU A 96 3.97 8.15 19.17
N ARG A 97 4.54 9.31 18.82
CA ARG A 97 4.61 10.48 19.73
C ARG A 97 3.24 11.08 20.01
N THR A 98 2.33 11.03 19.03
CA THR A 98 0.95 11.52 19.19
C THR A 98 0.02 10.54 19.92
N GLY A 99 0.52 9.38 20.34
CA GLY A 99 -0.31 8.33 20.96
C GLY A 99 -1.26 7.61 19.99
N MET A 100 -1.32 8.03 18.71
CA MET A 100 -2.09 7.40 17.62
C MET A 100 -1.69 5.96 17.34
N ALA A 101 -0.47 5.56 17.68
CA ALA A 101 0.01 4.19 17.53
C ALA A 101 0.50 3.62 18.86
N ASN A 102 0.16 2.36 19.14
CA ASN A 102 0.66 1.62 20.29
C ASN A 102 1.62 0.52 19.84
N LEU A 103 2.89 0.64 20.25
CA LEU A 103 3.95 -0.30 19.89
C LEU A 103 3.64 -1.74 20.34
N ARG A 104 2.95 -1.89 21.48
CA ARG A 104 2.54 -3.20 22.00
C ARG A 104 1.53 -3.90 21.10
N LEU A 105 0.65 -3.13 20.44
CA LEU A 105 -0.31 -3.67 19.48
C LEU A 105 0.37 -4.03 18.16
N VAL A 106 1.26 -3.16 17.68
CA VAL A 106 1.89 -3.31 16.37
C VAL A 106 2.94 -4.44 16.36
N MET A 107 3.69 -4.63 17.45
CA MET A 107 4.81 -5.59 17.50
C MET A 107 4.43 -7.04 17.11
N PRO A 108 3.36 -7.66 17.68
CA PRO A 108 2.96 -9.02 17.28
C PRO A 108 2.50 -9.11 15.82
N LEU A 109 1.76 -8.10 15.35
CA LEU A 109 1.23 -8.03 13.98
C LEU A 109 2.37 -7.86 12.97
N ALA A 110 3.34 -6.99 13.28
CA ALA A 110 4.51 -6.73 12.45
C ALA A 110 5.40 -7.97 12.33
N LEU A 111 5.60 -8.72 13.42
CA LEU A 111 6.38 -9.95 13.39
C LEU A 111 5.74 -11.01 12.48
N ALA A 112 4.44 -11.26 12.64
CA ALA A 112 3.71 -12.21 11.80
C ALA A 112 3.70 -11.78 10.32
N GLY A 113 3.46 -10.49 10.06
CA GLY A 113 3.49 -9.93 8.72
C GLY A 113 4.87 -10.01 8.07
N SER A 114 5.95 -9.78 8.82
CA SER A 114 7.33 -9.85 8.32
C SER A 114 7.72 -11.28 7.91
N ILE A 115 7.42 -12.28 8.76
CA ILE A 115 7.67 -13.69 8.44
C ILE A 115 6.90 -14.10 7.19
N ALA A 116 5.61 -13.76 7.12
CA ALA A 116 4.76 -14.08 5.98
C ALA A 116 5.21 -13.38 4.69
N SER A 117 5.64 -12.11 4.79
CA SER A 117 6.18 -11.34 3.65
C SER A 117 7.47 -11.96 3.12
N MET A 118 8.35 -12.44 3.99
CA MET A 118 9.55 -13.14 3.56
C MET A 118 9.23 -14.44 2.79
N THR A 119 8.23 -15.21 3.25
CA THR A 119 7.74 -16.38 2.49
C THR A 119 7.10 -15.96 1.16
N GLY A 120 6.30 -14.90 1.16
CA GLY A 120 5.67 -14.36 -0.05
C GLY A 120 6.66 -13.88 -1.09
N ALA A 121 7.75 -13.22 -0.68
CA ALA A 121 8.81 -12.78 -1.58
C ALA A 121 9.49 -13.94 -2.29
N VAL A 122 9.81 -15.03 -1.56
CA VAL A 122 10.39 -16.25 -2.15
C VAL A 122 9.43 -16.87 -3.17
N VAL A 123 8.14 -16.98 -2.83
CA VAL A 123 7.12 -17.49 -3.75
C VAL A 123 7.02 -16.59 -4.99
N GLY A 124 6.95 -15.28 -4.81
CA GLY A 124 6.84 -14.33 -5.91
C GLY A 124 8.06 -14.30 -6.83
N LEU A 125 9.25 -14.69 -6.37
CA LEU A 125 10.45 -14.84 -7.22
C LEU A 125 10.45 -16.15 -8.02
N SER A 126 9.68 -17.16 -7.60
CA SER A 126 9.57 -18.46 -8.28
C SER A 126 8.48 -18.51 -9.35
N VAL A 127 7.58 -17.52 -9.39
CA VAL A 127 6.42 -17.49 -10.28
C VAL A 127 6.77 -16.76 -11.59
N ALA A 128 6.21 -17.23 -12.71
CA ALA A 128 6.37 -16.58 -14.00
C ALA A 128 5.82 -15.15 -14.01
N THR A 129 6.56 -14.23 -14.64
CA THR A 129 6.25 -12.80 -14.71
C THR A 129 4.85 -12.51 -15.25
N ASP A 130 4.40 -13.25 -16.28
CA ASP A 130 3.09 -13.07 -16.89
C ASP A 130 1.95 -13.36 -15.89
N LEU A 131 2.09 -14.45 -15.13
CA LEU A 131 1.10 -14.83 -14.12
C LEU A 131 1.10 -13.82 -12.96
N LEU A 132 2.28 -13.33 -12.59
CA LEU A 132 2.42 -12.33 -11.54
C LEU A 132 1.80 -10.98 -11.94
N GLN A 133 1.95 -10.59 -13.21
CA GLN A 133 1.35 -9.37 -13.74
C GLN A 133 -0.19 -9.44 -13.76
N ILE A 134 -0.74 -10.58 -14.19
CA ILE A 134 -2.20 -10.83 -14.13
C ILE A 134 -2.69 -10.80 -12.68
N ALA A 135 -1.98 -11.48 -11.77
CA ALA A 135 -2.33 -11.54 -10.36
C ALA A 135 -2.21 -10.17 -9.66
N LEU A 136 -1.22 -9.35 -10.05
CA LEU A 136 -1.08 -7.98 -9.58
C LEU A 136 -2.29 -7.14 -10.02
N GLY A 137 -2.68 -7.21 -11.30
CA GLY A 137 -3.85 -6.51 -11.82
C GLY A 137 -5.14 -6.94 -11.10
N ALA A 138 -5.33 -8.23 -10.89
CA ALA A 138 -6.46 -8.77 -10.13
C ALA A 138 -6.47 -8.27 -8.68
N THR A 139 -5.30 -8.21 -8.04
CA THR A 139 -5.14 -7.70 -6.67
C THR A 139 -5.53 -6.22 -6.57
N VAL A 140 -5.09 -5.39 -7.53
CA VAL A 140 -5.44 -3.96 -7.56
C VAL A 140 -6.96 -3.77 -7.71
N ILE A 141 -7.60 -4.54 -8.59
CA ILE A 141 -9.06 -4.52 -8.74
C ILE A 141 -9.76 -4.95 -7.46
N ALA A 142 -9.26 -6.01 -6.81
CA ALA A 142 -9.81 -6.49 -5.53
C ALA A 142 -9.68 -5.44 -4.41
N ILE A 143 -8.54 -4.76 -4.31
CA ILE A 143 -8.34 -3.66 -3.34
C ILE A 143 -9.30 -2.50 -3.64
N ALA A 144 -9.45 -2.11 -4.90
CA ALA A 144 -10.38 -1.05 -5.30
C ALA A 144 -11.83 -1.39 -4.95
N PHE A 145 -12.24 -2.64 -5.23
CA PHE A 145 -13.58 -3.12 -4.86
C PHE A 145 -13.79 -3.17 -3.35
N MET A 146 -12.78 -3.62 -2.59
CA MET A 146 -12.83 -3.65 -1.13
C MET A 146 -12.99 -2.24 -0.55
N ILE A 147 -12.23 -1.25 -1.05
CA ILE A 147 -12.37 0.15 -0.63
C ILE A 147 -13.77 0.67 -0.93
N TRP A 148 -14.31 0.36 -2.10
CA TRP A 148 -15.67 0.76 -2.48
C TRP A 148 -16.75 0.12 -1.60
N ALA A 149 -16.56 -1.13 -1.20
CA ALA A 149 -17.50 -1.88 -0.36
C ALA A 149 -17.37 -1.60 1.14
N MET A 150 -16.30 -0.92 1.59
CA MET A 150 -16.08 -0.62 3.00
C MET A 150 -17.15 0.34 3.55
N LYS A 151 -17.78 -0.08 4.65
CA LYS A 151 -18.70 0.75 5.45
C LYS A 151 -17.96 1.36 6.63
N ALA A 152 -18.46 2.51 7.10
CA ALA A 152 -17.95 3.14 8.31
C ALA A 152 -17.98 2.15 9.50
N ALA A 153 -16.88 2.09 10.24
CA ALA A 153 -16.78 1.26 11.43
C ALA A 153 -17.69 1.81 12.53
N ASP A 154 -18.43 0.93 13.20
CA ASP A 154 -19.31 1.28 14.32
C ASP A 154 -18.49 1.33 15.62
N PHE A 155 -18.57 2.42 16.37
CA PHE A 155 -17.79 2.67 17.59
C PHE A 155 -18.43 2.03 18.83
N GLY A 156 -18.85 0.77 18.70
CA GLY A 156 -19.42 0.02 19.82
C GLY A 156 -18.36 -0.30 20.89
N VAL A 157 -18.77 -0.31 22.16
CA VAL A 157 -17.94 -0.84 23.26
C VAL A 157 -17.86 -2.36 23.11
N VAL A 158 -16.66 -2.88 22.85
CA VAL A 158 -16.45 -4.30 22.54
C VAL A 158 -15.65 -5.00 23.63
N GLU A 159 -16.09 -6.21 23.97
CA GLU A 159 -15.44 -7.10 24.95
C GLU A 159 -14.10 -7.65 24.42
N SER A 160 -13.11 -7.76 25.29
CA SER A 160 -11.73 -8.14 24.92
C SER A 160 -11.62 -9.66 24.77
N ASP A 161 -11.00 -10.11 23.68
CA ASP A 161 -10.67 -11.53 23.50
C ASP A 161 -9.60 -12.02 24.49
N ALA A 162 -9.60 -13.33 24.81
CA ALA A 162 -8.62 -13.97 25.70
C ALA A 162 -7.16 -13.75 25.27
N LEU A 163 -6.87 -13.76 23.96
CA LEU A 163 -5.54 -13.42 23.43
C LEU A 163 -5.21 -11.93 23.59
N GLY A 164 -6.20 -11.06 23.46
CA GLY A 164 -6.08 -9.63 23.74
C GLY A 164 -5.82 -9.33 25.22
N GLU A 165 -6.45 -10.09 26.12
CA GLU A 165 -6.18 -10.00 27.56
C GLU A 165 -4.78 -10.52 27.91
N LEU A 166 -4.40 -11.68 27.35
CA LEU A 166 -3.11 -12.34 27.59
C LEU A 166 -1.93 -11.46 27.12
N LEU A 167 -2.04 -10.88 25.93
CA LEU A 167 -1.02 -9.99 25.37
C LEU A 167 -1.13 -8.55 25.94
N ARG A 168 -2.11 -8.29 26.82
CA ARG A 168 -2.57 -6.97 27.30
C ARG A 168 -2.64 -5.92 26.18
N LEU A 169 -3.31 -6.26 25.09
CA LEU A 169 -3.57 -5.40 23.93
C LEU A 169 -4.74 -4.46 24.25
N ARG A 170 -4.50 -3.55 25.19
CA ARG A 170 -5.42 -2.51 25.62
C ARG A 170 -4.67 -1.19 25.68
N GLY A 171 -5.37 -0.09 25.43
CA GLY A 171 -4.80 1.24 25.57
C GLY A 171 -5.84 2.33 25.35
N GLU A 172 -5.45 3.55 25.66
CA GLU A 172 -6.26 4.74 25.42
C GLU A 172 -5.63 5.51 24.27
N PHE A 173 -6.46 5.99 23.35
CA PHE A 173 -6.06 6.94 22.32
C PHE A 173 -6.85 8.24 22.49
N GLU A 174 -6.17 9.38 22.34
CA GLU A 174 -6.79 10.70 22.38
C GLU A 174 -7.02 11.18 20.95
N ASP A 175 -8.29 11.22 20.52
CA ASP A 175 -8.62 11.65 19.18
C ASP A 175 -8.50 13.18 19.07
N PRO A 176 -7.53 13.72 18.31
CA PRO A 176 -7.33 15.17 18.17
C PRO A 176 -8.50 15.88 17.47
N ALA A 177 -9.35 15.15 16.73
CA ALA A 177 -10.53 15.72 16.08
C ALA A 177 -11.75 15.77 17.02
N ALA A 178 -11.88 14.81 17.94
CA ALA A 178 -13.01 14.70 18.86
C ALA A 178 -12.72 15.25 20.28
N GLY A 179 -11.44 15.42 20.65
CA GLY A 179 -11.02 15.83 22.00
C GLY A 179 -11.39 14.81 23.09
N MET A 180 -11.67 13.57 22.71
CA MET A 180 -12.11 12.50 23.61
C MET A 180 -11.06 11.39 23.69
N ARG A 181 -10.91 10.83 24.89
CA ARG A 181 -10.13 9.61 25.13
C ARG A 181 -10.99 8.39 24.84
N ILE A 182 -10.57 7.59 23.87
CA ILE A 182 -11.23 6.34 23.47
C ILE A 182 -10.39 5.18 23.99
N ASP A 183 -10.93 4.39 24.92
CA ASP A 183 -10.35 3.10 25.34
C ASP A 183 -10.58 2.08 24.21
N TRP A 184 -9.48 1.57 23.64
CA TRP A 184 -9.53 0.56 22.59
C TRP A 184 -9.13 -0.81 23.14
N ARG A 185 -9.85 -1.83 22.68
CA ARG A 185 -9.59 -3.24 22.99
C ARG A 185 -9.61 -4.07 21.72
N THR A 186 -8.76 -5.08 21.65
CA THR A 186 -8.73 -5.97 20.48
C THR A 186 -9.87 -6.99 20.52
N ARG A 187 -10.53 -7.17 19.38
CA ARG A 187 -11.51 -8.22 19.12
C ARG A 187 -10.94 -9.19 18.07
N ARG A 188 -11.16 -10.49 18.22
CA ARG A 188 -10.69 -11.54 17.29
C ARG A 188 -9.20 -11.46 16.97
N THR A 189 -8.35 -11.37 18.00
CA THR A 189 -6.90 -11.15 17.85
C THR A 189 -6.22 -12.20 16.95
N ALA A 190 -6.64 -13.47 17.03
CA ALA A 190 -6.12 -14.52 16.15
C ALA A 190 -6.49 -14.32 14.67
N ALA A 191 -7.73 -13.88 14.40
CA ALA A 191 -8.16 -13.57 13.04
C ALA A 191 -7.43 -12.33 12.49
N GLY A 192 -7.20 -11.33 13.35
CA GLY A 192 -6.39 -10.16 13.01
C GLY A 192 -4.94 -10.53 12.66
N LEU A 193 -4.33 -11.44 13.45
CA LEU A 193 -2.98 -11.93 13.20
C LEU A 193 -2.90 -12.72 11.89
N ALA A 194 -3.87 -13.59 11.64
CA ALA A 194 -3.97 -14.36 10.39
C ALA A 194 -4.18 -13.43 9.17
N ALA A 195 -5.02 -12.40 9.31
CA ALA A 195 -5.23 -11.41 8.26
C ALA A 195 -3.94 -10.60 7.98
N PHE A 196 -3.22 -10.18 9.01
CA PHE A 196 -1.94 -9.49 8.84
C PHE A 196 -0.87 -10.37 8.20
N ALA A 197 -0.84 -11.67 8.54
CA ALA A 197 0.04 -12.63 7.88
C ALA A 197 -0.34 -12.78 6.38
N ALA A 198 -1.62 -12.88 6.05
CA ALA A 198 -2.07 -12.95 4.66
C ALA A 198 -1.70 -11.68 3.86
N ILE A 199 -1.94 -10.50 4.44
CA ILE A 199 -1.55 -9.22 3.83
C ILE A 199 -0.03 -9.15 3.65
N GLY A 200 0.74 -9.56 4.67
CA GLY A 200 2.19 -9.65 4.59
C GLY A 200 2.66 -10.56 3.46
N PHE A 201 2.07 -11.75 3.34
CA PHE A 201 2.35 -12.69 2.26
C PHE A 201 2.10 -12.07 0.88
N PHE A 202 0.92 -11.48 0.65
CA PHE A 202 0.61 -10.82 -0.62
C PHE A 202 1.51 -9.61 -0.88
N GLY A 203 1.82 -8.81 0.15
CA GLY A 203 2.78 -7.71 0.07
C GLY A 203 4.17 -8.19 -0.35
N GLY A 204 4.65 -9.32 0.19
CA GLY A 204 5.91 -9.94 -0.22
C GLY A 204 5.87 -10.48 -1.66
N VAL A 205 4.78 -11.15 -2.05
CA VAL A 205 4.61 -11.65 -3.43
C VAL A 205 4.62 -10.51 -4.44
N PHE A 206 3.97 -9.38 -4.16
CA PHE A 206 3.80 -8.30 -5.14
C PHE A 206 4.71 -7.09 -4.91
N GLY A 207 5.50 -7.06 -3.84
CA GLY A 207 6.34 -5.92 -3.50
C GLY A 207 5.58 -4.66 -3.06
N LEU A 208 4.43 -4.84 -2.38
CA LEU A 208 3.50 -3.77 -1.99
C LEU A 208 3.67 -3.34 -0.53
#